data_AF-A7AWP3-F1
#
_entry.id   AF-A7AWP3-F1
#
_cell.length_a   1.000
_cell.length_b   1.000
_cell.length_c   1.000
_cell.angle_alpha   90.00
_cell.angle_beta   90.00
_cell.angle_gamma   90.00
#
_symmetry.space_group_name_H-M   'P 1'
#
loop_
_entity.id
_entity.type
_entity.pdbx_description
1 polymer ?
#
loop_
_entity_poly.entity_id
_entity_poly.type
_entity_poly.pdbx_seq_one_letter_code
_entity_poly.pdbx_strand_id
1 'polypeptide(L)'
;MVAFNMLWKLSVVVALGLSATATSTDVAQEQPKKEELINGISTEKASTASKDEEVKEATGTSTQGNSDPEEPSKFSVEWYLLSKPLNRASLIDMLPWNLQTAVPGDCKKPILPVVERQIRDHFSWLEKQKQKQKQKESSSSQGKTTDVSQPKKESFLSRFFNKNNKPVDIPELPKYSLEWYFVQKPENRKHLRERLPYASKGVVAEDCREPIPPVLEKRIRDYFSLYNVDWYLLSEPENRSALRYVLPEDLAAKVPEDCNEPISTELEELIREHFTVVEKKQRPNRFLYFHL
;
A
#
# COMPACT_ATOMS: atom_id res chain seq x y z
N MET A 1 20.35 -13.21 35.11
CA MET A 1 21.33 -12.14 34.84
C MET A 1 22.27 -12.62 33.75
N VAL A 2 22.07 -12.17 32.51
CA VAL A 2 22.97 -12.42 31.37
C VAL A 2 23.16 -11.09 30.66
N ALA A 3 24.43 -10.71 30.48
CA ALA A 3 24.89 -9.38 30.14
C ALA A 3 24.75 -9.07 28.64
N PHE A 4 24.06 -7.97 28.32
CA PHE A 4 24.07 -7.33 27.00
C PHE A 4 24.81 -5.98 27.08
N ASN A 5 26.15 -6.01 27.10
CA ASN A 5 26.95 -4.79 27.30
C ASN A 5 28.11 -4.63 26.30
N MET A 6 27.99 -5.14 25.07
CA MET A 6 29.10 -5.11 24.10
C MET A 6 28.85 -4.43 22.75
N LEU A 7 27.66 -3.87 22.47
CA LEU A 7 27.36 -3.38 21.11
C LEU A 7 27.55 -1.88 20.86
N TRP A 8 28.05 -1.08 21.81
CA TRP A 8 28.12 0.39 21.65
C TRP A 8 29.48 0.97 21.19
N LYS A 9 30.43 0.14 20.74
CA LYS A 9 31.79 0.62 20.36
C LYS A 9 32.09 0.72 18.86
N LEU A 10 31.08 0.89 18.01
CA LEU A 10 31.26 1.05 16.55
C LEU A 10 30.94 2.45 16.00
N SER A 11 31.08 3.49 16.82
CA SER A 11 31.09 4.90 16.36
C SER A 11 32.52 5.41 16.30
N VAL A 12 33.21 5.19 15.17
CA VAL A 12 34.52 5.80 14.88
C VAL A 12 34.50 6.37 13.47
N VAL A 13 34.42 7.71 13.41
CA VAL A 13 35.06 8.62 12.45
C VAL A 13 34.77 8.39 10.96
N VAL A 14 33.84 9.19 10.41
CA VAL A 14 33.93 9.64 9.01
C VAL A 14 34.12 11.15 9.03
N ALA A 15 35.33 11.56 8.67
CA ALA A 15 35.80 12.92 8.70
C ALA A 15 35.11 13.80 7.64
N LEU A 16 34.74 14.99 8.10
CA LEU A 16 34.25 16.13 7.34
C LEU A 16 35.38 16.61 6.39
N GLY A 17 35.31 16.25 5.12
CA GLY A 17 36.22 16.71 4.07
C GLY A 17 35.57 17.79 3.20
N LEU A 18 35.61 19.05 3.65
CA LEU A 18 35.39 20.21 2.81
C LEU A 18 36.59 20.35 1.86
N SER A 19 36.35 20.27 0.56
CA SER A 19 37.30 20.76 -0.44
C SER A 19 36.53 21.48 -1.53
N ALA A 20 36.53 22.80 -1.40
CA ALA A 20 36.15 23.74 -2.43
C ALA A 20 37.29 23.81 -3.44
N THR A 21 37.00 23.51 -4.71
CA THR A 21 37.86 23.88 -5.83
C THR A 21 37.05 24.73 -6.78
N ALA A 22 37.13 26.05 -6.58
CA ALA A 22 36.71 27.03 -7.57
C ALA A 22 37.72 27.01 -8.73
N THR A 23 37.26 26.70 -9.94
CA THR A 23 38.01 27.00 -11.16
C THR A 23 37.14 27.91 -12.00
N SER A 24 37.49 29.19 -11.97
CA SER A 24 37.03 30.21 -12.91
C SER A 24 37.71 29.93 -14.25
N THR A 25 36.96 29.83 -15.33
CA THR A 25 37.50 30.08 -16.67
C THR A 25 36.47 30.86 -17.47
N ASP A 26 37.00 31.95 -17.97
CA ASP A 26 36.49 33.07 -18.72
C ASP A 26 36.21 32.70 -20.19
N VAL A 27 35.49 33.59 -20.90
CA VAL A 27 35.32 33.66 -22.38
C VAL A 27 34.34 32.63 -23.00
N ALA A 28 33.36 32.95 -23.87
CA ALA A 28 32.93 34.15 -24.57
C ALA A 28 31.42 34.10 -24.82
N GLN A 29 30.82 35.28 -24.83
CA GLN A 29 29.47 35.59 -25.27
C GLN A 29 29.46 35.75 -26.81
N GLU A 30 28.76 34.88 -27.53
CA GLU A 30 28.34 35.14 -28.92
C GLU A 30 26.82 35.13 -29.04
N GLN A 31 26.32 36.14 -29.75
CA GLN A 31 24.91 36.42 -30.02
C GLN A 31 24.26 35.38 -30.95
N PRO A 32 22.94 35.23 -30.89
CA PRO A 32 22.19 34.44 -31.87
C PRO A 32 22.04 35.21 -33.20
N LYS A 33 22.62 34.68 -34.28
CA LYS A 33 22.24 35.06 -35.65
C LYS A 33 20.95 34.36 -36.05
N LYS A 34 19.95 35.18 -36.34
CA LYS A 34 18.77 34.81 -37.14
C LYS A 34 19.24 34.70 -38.59
N GLU A 35 19.01 33.55 -39.23
CA GLU A 35 18.91 33.48 -40.68
C GLU A 35 17.66 32.67 -41.04
N GLU A 36 16.77 33.38 -41.72
CA GLU A 36 15.62 32.88 -42.43
C GLU A 36 16.10 32.06 -43.63
N LEU A 37 15.51 30.88 -43.86
CA LEU A 37 15.51 30.27 -45.18
C LEU A 37 14.10 29.76 -45.50
N ILE A 38 13.42 30.66 -46.18
CA ILE A 38 12.22 30.49 -46.97
C ILE A 38 12.59 29.75 -48.29
N ASN A 39 11.67 28.92 -48.77
CA ASN A 39 11.49 28.38 -50.14
C ASN A 39 11.88 26.92 -50.47
N GLY A 40 10.90 26.24 -51.09
CA GLY A 40 11.10 25.14 -52.05
C GLY A 40 10.25 23.89 -51.77
N ILE A 41 8.93 23.92 -51.91
CA ILE A 41 8.19 23.45 -53.10
C ILE A 41 8.52 22.00 -53.50
N SER A 42 7.60 21.07 -53.25
CA SER A 42 7.05 20.25 -54.34
C SER A 42 5.70 19.64 -53.98
N THR A 43 4.72 20.07 -54.77
CA THR A 43 3.36 19.58 -54.94
C THR A 43 3.36 18.15 -55.49
N GLU A 44 2.48 17.28 -55.02
CA GLU A 44 1.73 16.41 -55.93
C GLU A 44 0.34 16.07 -55.39
N LYS A 45 -0.65 16.35 -56.24
CA LYS A 45 -2.07 16.06 -56.08
C LYS A 45 -2.33 14.62 -56.51
N ALA A 46 -3.26 13.93 -55.85
CA ALA A 46 -4.20 13.05 -56.55
C ALA A 46 -5.46 12.83 -55.70
N SER A 47 -6.44 13.72 -55.89
CA SER A 47 -7.84 13.46 -55.60
C SER A 47 -8.47 12.71 -56.78
N THR A 48 -9.00 11.51 -56.55
CA THR A 48 -10.00 10.91 -57.43
C THR A 48 -11.18 10.43 -56.60
N ALA A 49 -12.28 11.14 -56.78
CA ALA A 49 -13.62 10.76 -56.37
C ALA A 49 -14.10 9.54 -57.17
N SER A 50 -14.89 8.66 -56.55
CA SER A 50 -15.98 7.97 -57.23
C SER A 50 -16.97 7.34 -56.25
N LYS A 51 -18.16 7.97 -56.21
CA LYS A 51 -19.53 7.45 -56.10
C LYS A 51 -20.03 6.68 -54.88
N ASP A 52 -21.18 7.19 -54.45
CA ASP A 52 -22.18 6.70 -53.51
C ASP A 52 -22.78 5.33 -53.89
N GLU A 53 -23.15 4.56 -52.86
CA GLU A 53 -24.39 3.79 -52.88
C GLU A 53 -25.01 3.77 -51.46
N GLU A 54 -26.29 4.12 -51.42
CA GLU A 54 -27.14 4.39 -50.27
C GLU A 54 -27.98 3.14 -49.94
N VAL A 55 -28.50 3.06 -48.69
CA VAL A 55 -29.78 2.44 -48.27
C VAL A 55 -29.76 1.08 -47.50
N LYS A 56 -30.05 1.22 -46.18
CA LYS A 56 -30.86 0.38 -45.23
C LYS A 56 -30.26 -0.96 -44.76
N GLU A 57 -30.48 -1.45 -43.53
CA GLU A 57 -31.46 -1.16 -42.47
C GLU A 57 -30.91 -1.62 -41.11
N ALA A 58 -31.33 -0.98 -40.02
CA ALA A 58 -31.00 -1.34 -38.65
C ALA A 58 -31.82 -2.55 -38.17
N THR A 59 -31.18 -3.52 -37.52
CA THR A 59 -31.85 -4.50 -36.65
C THR A 59 -31.07 -4.59 -35.35
N GLY A 60 -31.74 -4.24 -34.25
CA GLY A 60 -31.13 -3.98 -32.96
C GLY A 60 -30.46 -5.18 -32.33
N THR A 61 -29.27 -4.94 -31.77
CA THR A 61 -28.71 -5.77 -30.72
C THR A 61 -28.33 -4.90 -29.53
N SER A 62 -28.78 -5.37 -28.38
CA SER A 62 -28.70 -4.76 -27.06
C SER A 62 -27.27 -4.33 -26.70
N THR A 63 -27.16 -3.09 -26.25
CA THR A 63 -26.04 -2.44 -25.56
C THR A 63 -25.17 -3.41 -24.76
N GLN A 64 -23.93 -3.62 -25.22
CA GLN A 64 -22.82 -4.07 -24.39
C GLN A 64 -21.61 -3.18 -24.71
N GLY A 65 -21.09 -2.54 -23.65
CA GLY A 65 -20.28 -1.33 -23.71
C GLY A 65 -19.08 -1.37 -24.66
N ASN A 66 -18.91 -0.25 -25.37
CA ASN A 66 -17.74 0.12 -26.16
C ASN A 66 -16.45 -0.16 -25.36
N SER A 67 -15.76 -1.24 -25.71
CA SER A 67 -14.35 -1.41 -25.37
C SER A 67 -13.60 -1.19 -26.66
N ASP A 68 -12.78 -0.13 -26.72
CA ASP A 68 -11.79 0.02 -27.80
C ASP A 68 -10.97 -1.28 -27.86
N PRO A 69 -10.84 -1.92 -29.03
CA PRO A 69 -10.22 -3.24 -29.17
C PRO A 69 -8.72 -3.28 -28.86
N GLU A 70 -8.08 -2.14 -28.55
CA GLU A 70 -6.65 -2.03 -28.30
C GLU A 70 -6.27 -1.85 -26.82
N GLU A 71 -7.22 -1.70 -25.88
CA GLU A 71 -6.85 -1.44 -24.50
C GLU A 71 -6.49 -2.74 -23.75
N PRO A 72 -5.26 -2.88 -23.22
CA PRO A 72 -4.83 -4.08 -22.52
C PRO A 72 -5.68 -4.36 -21.27
N SER A 73 -5.76 -5.64 -20.89
CA SER A 73 -6.49 -6.07 -19.70
C SER A 73 -6.10 -5.25 -18.48
N LYS A 74 -7.10 -4.76 -17.74
CA LYS A 74 -6.90 -3.94 -16.55
C LYS A 74 -6.00 -4.67 -15.54
N PHE A 75 -4.96 -3.99 -15.06
CA PHE A 75 -3.91 -4.52 -14.18
C PHE A 75 -2.91 -5.50 -14.82
N SER A 76 -2.88 -5.62 -16.14
CA SER A 76 -1.73 -6.20 -16.83
C SER A 76 -0.54 -5.25 -16.79
N VAL A 77 0.68 -5.79 -16.99
CA VAL A 77 1.90 -4.97 -17.07
C VAL A 77 1.79 -3.91 -18.16
N GLU A 78 1.24 -4.27 -19.32
CA GLU A 78 1.04 -3.32 -20.42
C GLU A 78 0.06 -2.21 -20.05
N TRP A 79 -0.99 -2.54 -19.29
CA TRP A 79 -1.93 -1.53 -18.79
C TRP A 79 -1.20 -0.52 -17.90
N TYR A 80 -0.33 -0.95 -16.99
CA TYR A 80 0.43 -0.03 -16.12
C TYR A 80 1.41 0.87 -16.87
N LEU A 81 1.96 0.40 -18.00
CA LEU A 81 2.95 1.15 -18.76
C LEU A 81 2.35 2.24 -19.64
N LEU A 82 1.03 2.22 -19.87
CA LEU A 82 0.33 3.27 -20.60
C LEU A 82 0.55 4.66 -19.95
N SER A 83 0.71 5.68 -20.79
CA SER A 83 0.90 7.08 -20.39
C SER A 83 -0.40 7.76 -19.91
N LYS A 84 -1.23 7.04 -19.14
CA LYS A 84 -2.46 7.55 -18.52
C LYS A 84 -2.19 7.88 -17.04
N PRO A 85 -2.69 9.01 -16.51
CA PRO A 85 -2.48 9.41 -15.11
C PRO A 85 -2.84 8.34 -14.08
N LEU A 86 -3.99 7.68 -14.27
CA LEU A 86 -4.45 6.62 -13.37
C LEU A 86 -3.51 5.41 -13.38
N ASN A 87 -3.04 5.00 -14.55
CA ASN A 87 -2.17 3.86 -14.76
C ASN A 87 -0.79 4.13 -14.14
N ARG A 88 -0.26 5.36 -14.33
CA ARG A 88 1.00 5.81 -13.75
C ARG A 88 0.97 5.83 -12.23
N ALA A 89 -0.07 6.40 -11.62
CA ALA A 89 -0.22 6.41 -10.17
C ALA A 89 -0.33 4.98 -9.61
N SER A 90 -1.16 4.14 -10.24
CA SER A 90 -1.31 2.74 -9.84
C SER A 90 -0.02 1.93 -9.99
N LEU A 91 0.79 2.21 -11.02
CA LEU A 91 2.10 1.60 -11.23
C LEU A 91 3.06 1.99 -10.10
N ILE A 92 3.15 3.28 -9.78
CA ILE A 92 4.02 3.78 -8.69
C ILE A 92 3.64 3.12 -7.37
N ASP A 93 2.35 3.05 -7.05
CA ASP A 93 1.87 2.42 -5.79
C ASP A 93 2.22 0.93 -5.67
N MET A 94 2.35 0.22 -6.80
CA MET A 94 2.67 -1.22 -6.81
C MET A 94 4.15 -1.54 -6.80
N LEU A 95 5.00 -0.60 -7.22
CA LEU A 95 6.44 -0.85 -7.38
C LEU A 95 7.19 -0.77 -6.04
N PRO A 96 8.35 -1.44 -5.91
CA PRO A 96 9.26 -1.22 -4.80
C PRO A 96 9.89 0.18 -4.89
N TRP A 97 10.25 0.77 -3.74
CA TRP A 97 10.72 2.15 -3.61
C TRP A 97 11.79 2.59 -4.63
N ASN A 98 12.78 1.72 -4.87
CA ASN A 98 13.87 1.99 -5.81
C ASN A 98 13.38 2.20 -7.25
N LEU A 99 12.24 1.59 -7.63
CA LEU A 99 11.61 1.78 -8.93
C LEU A 99 10.59 2.93 -8.92
N GLN A 100 9.91 3.17 -7.79
CA GLN A 100 8.96 4.29 -7.67
C GLN A 100 9.63 5.63 -8.00
N THR A 101 10.80 5.87 -7.42
CA THR A 101 11.56 7.12 -7.60
C THR A 101 12.13 7.28 -9.01
N ALA A 102 12.25 6.18 -9.78
CA ALA A 102 12.75 6.17 -11.14
C ALA A 102 11.63 6.36 -12.19
N VAL A 103 10.37 6.21 -11.80
CA VAL A 103 9.21 6.39 -12.68
C VAL A 103 8.76 7.85 -12.64
N PRO A 104 8.73 8.57 -13.78
CA PRO A 104 8.26 9.94 -13.82
C PRO A 104 6.77 10.02 -13.43
N GLY A 105 6.43 10.87 -12.46
CA GLY A 105 5.03 11.12 -12.09
C GLY A 105 4.24 11.83 -13.21
N ASP A 106 4.91 12.61 -14.05
CA ASP A 106 4.30 13.25 -15.23
C ASP A 106 4.15 12.25 -16.38
N CYS A 107 2.91 12.03 -16.81
CA CYS A 107 2.59 11.11 -17.91
C CYS A 107 3.09 11.57 -19.28
N LYS A 108 3.47 12.85 -19.42
CA LYS A 108 4.10 13.35 -20.65
C LYS A 108 5.54 12.90 -20.80
N LYS A 109 6.21 12.53 -19.69
CA LYS A 109 7.57 12.01 -19.71
C LYS A 109 7.53 10.50 -19.90
N PRO A 110 8.22 9.95 -20.93
CA PRO A 110 8.29 8.51 -21.10
C PRO A 110 9.08 7.88 -19.96
N ILE A 111 8.75 6.64 -19.62
CA ILE A 111 9.58 5.84 -18.71
C ILE A 111 10.87 5.50 -19.47
N LEU A 112 12.02 5.62 -18.81
CA LEU A 112 13.29 5.23 -19.43
C LEU A 112 13.28 3.72 -19.71
N PRO A 113 13.78 3.25 -20.87
CA PRO A 113 13.76 1.82 -21.23
C PRO A 113 14.41 0.90 -20.20
N VAL A 114 15.44 1.39 -19.49
CA VAL A 114 16.10 0.66 -18.40
C VAL A 114 15.15 0.43 -17.23
N VAL A 115 14.38 1.46 -16.84
CA VAL A 115 13.41 1.39 -15.75
C VAL A 115 12.22 0.52 -16.15
N GLU A 116 11.73 0.65 -17.39
CA GLU A 116 10.67 -0.22 -17.92
C GLU A 116 11.05 -1.70 -17.84
N ARG A 117 12.29 -2.05 -18.22
CA ARG A 117 12.79 -3.43 -18.11
C ARG A 117 12.73 -3.94 -16.67
N GLN A 118 13.20 -3.13 -15.72
CA GLN A 118 13.18 -3.50 -14.29
C GLN A 118 11.75 -3.68 -13.74
N ILE A 119 10.81 -2.84 -14.21
CA ILE A 119 9.39 -2.97 -13.89
C ILE A 119 8.86 -4.32 -14.39
N ARG A 120 9.13 -4.66 -15.65
CA ARG A 120 8.70 -5.94 -16.26
C ARG A 120 9.29 -7.14 -15.51
N ASP A 121 10.57 -7.07 -15.15
CA ASP A 121 11.25 -8.11 -14.36
C ASP A 121 10.59 -8.29 -12.98
N HIS A 122 10.24 -7.19 -12.32
CA HIS A 122 9.53 -7.21 -11.03
C HIS A 122 8.17 -7.92 -11.13
N PHE A 123 7.36 -7.56 -12.12
CA PHE A 123 6.05 -8.21 -12.33
C PHE A 123 6.20 -9.69 -12.71
N SER A 124 7.18 -10.04 -13.55
CA SER A 124 7.49 -11.45 -13.87
C SER A 124 7.86 -12.25 -12.62
N TRP A 125 8.65 -11.64 -11.72
CA TRP A 125 8.98 -12.26 -10.44
C TRP A 125 7.75 -12.46 -9.56
N LEU A 126 6.84 -11.47 -9.46
CA LEU A 126 5.59 -11.58 -8.71
C LEU A 126 4.70 -12.72 -9.23
N GLU A 127 4.58 -12.87 -10.55
CA GLU A 127 3.82 -13.96 -11.16
C GLU A 127 4.40 -15.32 -10.81
N LYS A 128 5.73 -15.47 -10.86
CA LYS A 128 6.43 -16.70 -10.44
C LYS A 128 6.14 -17.03 -8.97
N GLN A 129 6.09 -16.04 -8.08
CA GLN A 129 5.75 -16.27 -6.67
C GLN A 129 4.29 -16.75 -6.51
N LYS A 130 3.35 -16.12 -7.20
CA LYS A 130 1.93 -16.54 -7.20
C LYS A 130 1.77 -17.98 -7.71
N GLN A 131 2.48 -18.37 -8.75
CA GLN A 131 2.46 -19.74 -9.27
C GLN A 131 3.02 -20.76 -8.27
N LYS A 132 4.16 -20.45 -7.63
CA LYS A 132 4.75 -21.31 -6.58
C LYS A 132 3.79 -21.51 -5.40
N GLN A 133 3.08 -20.46 -4.99
CA GLN A 133 2.06 -20.56 -3.92
C GLN A 133 0.92 -21.49 -4.34
N LYS A 134 0.37 -21.31 -5.55
CA LYS A 134 -0.68 -22.20 -6.09
C LYS A 134 -0.24 -23.66 -6.15
N GLN A 135 1.00 -23.94 -6.54
CA GLN A 135 1.55 -25.30 -6.57
C GLN A 135 1.75 -25.91 -5.17
N LYS A 136 2.10 -25.08 -4.18
CA LYS A 136 2.22 -25.52 -2.78
C LYS A 136 0.86 -25.86 -2.18
N GLU A 137 -0.17 -25.09 -2.52
CA GLU A 137 -1.56 -25.35 -2.11
C GLU A 137 -2.14 -26.60 -2.78
N SER A 138 -1.84 -26.83 -4.06
CA SER A 138 -2.30 -28.03 -4.77
C SER A 138 -1.59 -29.31 -4.32
N SER A 139 -0.29 -29.25 -4.05
CA SER A 139 0.48 -30.41 -3.55
C SER A 139 0.18 -30.76 -2.08
N SER A 140 -0.25 -29.80 -1.27
CA SER A 140 -0.72 -30.04 0.10
C SER A 140 -2.07 -30.79 0.17
N SER A 141 -2.81 -30.85 -0.94
CA SER A 141 -4.11 -31.53 -1.02
C SER A 141 -4.02 -33.01 -1.40
N GLN A 142 -2.81 -33.52 -1.66
CA GLN A 142 -2.57 -34.88 -2.17
C GLN A 142 -1.83 -35.79 -1.17
N GLY A 143 -2.10 -35.60 0.13
CA GLY A 143 -1.61 -36.44 1.21
C GLY A 143 -2.52 -37.66 1.48
N LYS A 144 -2.21 -38.76 0.79
CA LYS A 144 -2.35 -40.18 1.21
C LYS A 144 -3.48 -40.53 2.20
N THR A 145 -4.62 -40.97 1.66
CA THR A 145 -5.64 -41.76 2.39
C THR A 145 -5.06 -43.13 2.74
N THR A 146 -4.50 -43.27 3.94
CA THR A 146 -4.42 -44.58 4.59
C THR A 146 -5.78 -44.85 5.21
N ASP A 147 -6.41 -45.91 4.73
CA ASP A 147 -7.67 -46.48 5.22
C ASP A 147 -7.52 -46.86 6.70
N VAL A 148 -7.93 -45.94 7.57
CA VAL A 148 -8.24 -46.21 8.97
C VAL A 148 -9.61 -45.60 9.17
N SER A 149 -10.60 -46.49 9.29
CA SER A 149 -11.99 -46.24 9.66
C SER A 149 -12.16 -44.93 10.45
N GLN A 150 -12.53 -43.86 9.74
CA GLN A 150 -12.80 -42.59 10.38
C GLN A 150 -14.22 -42.59 10.97
N PRO A 151 -14.38 -42.17 12.23
CA PRO A 151 -15.69 -41.75 12.73
C PRO A 151 -16.14 -40.51 11.93
N LYS A 152 -17.45 -40.41 11.74
CA LYS A 152 -18.19 -39.37 11.01
C LYS A 152 -17.65 -37.97 11.39
N LYS A 153 -16.76 -37.39 10.57
CA LYS A 153 -16.26 -36.03 10.78
C LYS A 153 -17.29 -35.03 10.26
N GLU A 154 -18.13 -34.59 11.18
CA GLU A 154 -18.88 -33.36 11.02
C GLU A 154 -17.90 -32.19 10.83
N SER A 155 -18.22 -31.31 9.90
CA SER A 155 -17.46 -30.11 9.54
C SER A 155 -17.22 -29.24 10.79
N PHE A 156 -15.97 -28.85 11.03
CA PHE A 156 -15.64 -27.93 12.13
C PHE A 156 -16.28 -26.54 11.97
N LEU A 157 -16.68 -26.15 10.75
CA LEU A 157 -17.47 -24.93 10.52
C LEU A 157 -18.97 -25.13 10.78
N SER A 158 -19.47 -26.37 10.76
CA SER A 158 -20.86 -26.69 11.11
C SER A 158 -21.13 -26.73 12.62
N ARG A 159 -20.09 -26.72 13.47
CA ARG A 159 -20.27 -26.57 14.93
C ARG A 159 -20.59 -25.16 15.38
N PHE A 160 -20.24 -24.13 14.61
CA PHE A 160 -20.45 -22.74 15.02
C PHE A 160 -21.67 -22.06 14.37
N PHE A 161 -22.23 -22.63 13.31
CA PHE A 161 -23.48 -22.17 12.70
C PHE A 161 -24.53 -23.27 12.81
N ASN A 162 -24.81 -23.66 14.05
CA ASN A 162 -25.97 -24.49 14.31
C ASN A 162 -27.22 -23.67 14.00
N LYS A 163 -28.12 -24.27 13.23
CA LYS A 163 -29.29 -23.67 12.56
C LYS A 163 -30.44 -23.36 13.53
N ASN A 164 -30.10 -22.93 14.75
CA ASN A 164 -31.01 -22.45 15.77
C ASN A 164 -30.61 -21.01 16.08
N ASN A 165 -31.20 -20.08 15.33
CA ASN A 165 -31.06 -18.64 15.51
C ASN A 165 -31.66 -18.21 16.86
N LYS A 166 -30.97 -18.51 17.96
CA LYS A 166 -30.96 -17.59 19.09
C LYS A 166 -29.75 -16.70 18.87
N PRO A 167 -29.91 -15.36 18.81
CA PRO A 167 -28.77 -14.46 18.75
C PRO A 167 -27.89 -14.80 19.95
N VAL A 168 -26.71 -15.36 19.67
CA VAL A 168 -25.67 -15.47 20.69
C VAL A 168 -25.30 -14.02 20.97
N ASP A 169 -25.53 -13.58 22.21
CA ASP A 169 -25.03 -12.30 22.70
C ASP A 169 -23.51 -12.35 22.63
N ILE A 170 -22.97 -11.93 21.48
CA ILE A 170 -21.55 -11.70 21.29
C ILE A 170 -21.23 -10.58 22.27
N PRO A 171 -20.36 -10.82 23.28
CA PRO A 171 -19.98 -9.78 24.22
C PRO A 171 -19.51 -8.56 23.43
N GLU A 172 -20.08 -7.39 23.73
CA GLU A 172 -19.74 -6.17 23.02
C GLU A 172 -18.22 -5.97 23.11
N LEU A 173 -17.54 -6.18 21.98
CA LEU A 173 -16.11 -5.92 21.88
C LEU A 173 -15.86 -4.45 22.19
N PRO A 174 -14.77 -4.12 22.90
CA PRO A 174 -14.43 -2.73 23.20
C PRO A 174 -14.41 -1.92 21.91
N LYS A 175 -15.14 -0.81 21.90
CA LYS A 175 -15.21 0.10 20.75
C LYS A 175 -13.79 0.54 20.37
N TYR A 176 -13.45 0.42 19.09
CA TYR A 176 -12.11 0.71 18.53
C TYR A 176 -10.99 -0.28 18.88
N SER A 177 -11.29 -1.40 19.54
CA SER A 177 -10.33 -2.50 19.57
C SER A 177 -10.02 -3.01 18.16
N LEU A 178 -8.87 -3.66 17.99
CA LEU A 178 -8.48 -4.23 16.70
C LEU A 178 -9.56 -5.18 16.17
N GLU A 179 -10.06 -6.08 17.02
CA GLU A 179 -11.13 -7.02 16.65
C GLU A 179 -12.44 -6.32 16.33
N TRP A 180 -12.75 -5.20 17.00
CA TRP A 180 -13.93 -4.40 16.67
C TRP A 180 -13.89 -3.94 15.21
N TYR A 181 -12.75 -3.49 14.67
CA TYR A 181 -12.65 -3.07 13.26
C TYR A 181 -12.91 -4.20 12.25
N PHE A 182 -12.62 -5.45 12.61
CA PHE A 182 -12.79 -6.60 11.72
C PHE A 182 -14.19 -7.24 11.79
N VAL A 183 -15.04 -6.83 12.73
CA VAL A 183 -16.45 -7.22 12.73
C VAL A 183 -17.14 -6.64 11.48
N GLN A 184 -17.92 -7.46 10.77
CA GLN A 184 -18.65 -7.10 9.55
C GLN A 184 -19.89 -6.22 9.86
N LYS A 185 -19.66 -5.05 10.46
CA LYS A 185 -20.64 -3.99 10.68
C LYS A 185 -20.29 -2.77 9.81
N PRO A 186 -21.29 -2.05 9.26
CA PRO A 186 -21.04 -0.89 8.40
C PRO A 186 -20.31 0.24 9.13
N GLU A 187 -20.64 0.49 10.40
CA GLU A 187 -19.95 1.48 11.24
C GLU A 187 -18.47 1.17 11.41
N ASN A 188 -18.16 -0.10 11.74
CA ASN A 188 -16.80 -0.56 11.97
C ASN A 188 -15.97 -0.46 10.69
N ARG A 189 -16.57 -0.82 9.54
CA ARG A 189 -15.94 -0.72 8.22
C ARG A 189 -15.62 0.72 7.84
N LYS A 190 -16.55 1.65 8.08
CA LYS A 190 -16.34 3.08 7.86
C LYS A 190 -15.17 3.60 8.69
N HIS A 191 -15.18 3.30 10.00
CA HIS A 191 -14.11 3.72 10.90
C HIS A 191 -12.76 3.08 10.56
N LEU A 192 -12.73 1.81 10.15
CA LEU A 192 -11.52 1.16 9.66
C LEU A 192 -10.93 1.93 8.46
N ARG A 193 -11.76 2.24 7.46
CA ARG A 193 -11.34 2.98 6.26
C ARG A 193 -10.88 4.41 6.58
N GLU A 194 -11.48 5.07 7.56
CA GLU A 194 -11.07 6.41 8.00
C GLU A 194 -9.72 6.42 8.72
N ARG A 195 -9.38 5.34 9.41
CA ARG A 195 -8.15 5.23 10.20
C ARG A 195 -6.97 4.65 9.43
N LEU A 196 -7.24 3.96 8.31
CA LEU A 196 -6.20 3.43 7.44
C LEU A 196 -5.51 4.52 6.61
N PRO A 197 -4.23 4.32 6.24
CA PRO A 197 -3.54 5.17 5.28
C PRO A 197 -4.28 5.20 3.93
N TYR A 198 -4.12 6.29 3.18
CA TYR A 198 -4.80 6.49 1.89
C TYR A 198 -4.63 5.31 0.93
N ALA A 199 -3.40 4.80 0.81
CA ALA A 199 -3.07 3.65 -0.05
C ALA A 199 -3.83 2.37 0.33
N SER A 200 -4.10 2.14 1.62
CA SER A 200 -4.83 0.98 2.11
C SER A 200 -6.35 1.20 2.13
N LYS A 201 -6.79 2.45 2.28
CA LYS A 201 -8.21 2.84 2.34
C LYS A 201 -8.99 2.45 1.08
N GLY A 202 -8.36 2.55 -0.09
CA GLY A 202 -8.97 2.19 -1.37
C GLY A 202 -9.09 0.68 -1.59
N VAL A 203 -8.27 -0.12 -0.89
CA VAL A 203 -8.27 -1.59 -1.03
C VAL A 203 -9.31 -2.24 -0.11
N VAL A 204 -9.66 -1.59 1.00
CA VAL A 204 -10.75 -2.04 1.87
C VAL A 204 -12.08 -1.60 1.27
N ALA A 205 -12.86 -2.60 0.83
CA ALA A 205 -14.21 -2.41 0.31
C ALA A 205 -15.12 -1.63 1.26
N GLU A 206 -16.04 -0.86 0.69
CA GLU A 206 -17.03 -0.09 1.45
C GLU A 206 -18.12 -0.99 2.04
N ASP A 207 -18.52 -2.02 1.29
CA ASP A 207 -19.46 -3.01 1.78
C ASP A 207 -18.80 -3.90 2.85
N CYS A 208 -19.40 -3.93 4.03
CA CYS A 208 -18.95 -4.76 5.14
C CYS A 208 -19.11 -6.27 4.89
N ARG A 209 -19.96 -6.67 3.91
CA ARG A 209 -20.14 -8.07 3.49
C ARG A 209 -18.94 -8.60 2.71
N GLU A 210 -18.15 -7.73 2.09
CA GLU A 210 -16.94 -8.13 1.39
C GLU A 210 -15.82 -8.45 2.41
N PRO A 211 -15.31 -9.69 2.41
CA PRO A 211 -14.25 -10.08 3.32
C PRO A 211 -12.97 -9.32 2.99
N ILE A 212 -12.21 -8.94 4.02
CA ILE A 212 -10.88 -8.37 3.82
C ILE A 212 -9.95 -9.53 3.43
N PRO A 213 -9.20 -9.42 2.31
CA PRO A 213 -8.25 -10.47 1.93
C PRO A 213 -7.24 -10.72 3.06
N PRO A 214 -6.88 -11.98 3.40
CA PRO A 214 -6.01 -12.29 4.55
C PRO A 214 -4.66 -11.56 4.53
N VAL A 215 -4.10 -11.34 3.34
CA VAL A 215 -2.85 -10.59 3.15
C VAL A 215 -3.02 -9.12 3.55
N LEU A 216 -4.14 -8.50 3.18
CA LEU A 216 -4.46 -7.13 3.54
C LEU A 216 -4.81 -7.01 5.02
N GLU A 217 -5.59 -7.94 5.56
CA GLU A 217 -5.89 -8.01 6.99
C GLU A 217 -4.61 -8.06 7.82
N LYS A 218 -3.66 -8.94 7.47
CA LYS A 218 -2.37 -9.00 8.16
C LYS A 218 -1.66 -7.64 8.16
N ARG A 219 -1.58 -6.97 7.00
CA ARG A 219 -0.96 -5.64 6.89
C ARG A 219 -1.69 -4.58 7.71
N ILE A 220 -3.03 -4.63 7.75
CA ILE A 220 -3.85 -3.75 8.57
C ILE A 220 -3.55 -3.99 10.06
N ARG A 221 -3.46 -5.25 10.49
CA ARG A 221 -3.11 -5.61 11.86
C ARG A 221 -1.70 -5.12 12.20
N ASP A 222 -0.71 -5.37 11.35
CA ASP A 222 0.66 -4.87 11.53
C ASP A 222 0.68 -3.35 11.67
N TYR A 223 -0.09 -2.63 10.83
CA TYR A 223 -0.25 -1.18 10.95
C TYR A 223 -0.86 -0.78 12.29
N PHE A 224 -1.98 -1.37 12.71
CA PHE A 224 -2.57 -1.03 13.99
C PHE A 224 -1.71 -1.44 15.19
N SER A 225 -0.95 -2.53 15.11
CA SER A 225 0.01 -2.92 16.14
C SER A 225 1.12 -1.90 16.32
N LEU A 226 1.58 -1.27 15.23
CA LEU A 226 2.58 -0.21 15.29
C LEU A 226 2.03 1.12 15.83
N TYR A 227 0.71 1.35 15.71
CA TYR A 227 0.10 2.67 15.95
C TYR A 227 -0.95 2.71 17.05
N ASN A 228 -1.29 1.59 17.68
CA ASN A 228 -2.23 1.60 18.79
C ASN A 228 -1.51 2.05 20.05
N VAL A 229 -1.94 3.19 20.57
CA VAL A 229 -1.66 3.64 21.94
C VAL A 229 -1.90 2.52 22.93
N ASP A 230 -2.92 1.69 22.67
CA ASP A 230 -3.23 0.51 23.47
C ASP A 230 -2.05 -0.46 23.60
N TRP A 231 -1.21 -0.60 22.56
CA TRP A 231 0.02 -1.39 22.66
C TRP A 231 0.95 -0.79 23.71
N TYR A 232 1.21 0.52 23.66
CA TYR A 232 2.05 1.19 24.65
C TYR A 232 1.50 1.15 26.08
N LEU A 233 0.19 1.01 26.24
CA LEU A 233 -0.47 0.97 27.55
C LEU A 233 -0.47 -0.42 28.19
N LEU A 234 -0.05 -1.47 27.47
CA LEU A 234 0.13 -2.81 28.06
C LEU A 234 1.20 -2.78 29.14
N SER A 235 1.00 -3.57 30.20
CA SER A 235 1.91 -3.73 31.34
C SER A 235 3.11 -4.64 31.03
N GLU A 236 3.62 -4.58 29.81
CA GLU A 236 4.79 -5.33 29.36
C GLU A 236 6.04 -4.42 29.40
N PRO A 237 7.23 -4.97 29.73
CA PRO A 237 8.45 -4.18 29.89
C PRO A 237 8.90 -3.50 28.60
N GLU A 238 8.77 -4.17 27.44
CA GLU A 238 9.08 -3.53 26.15
C GLU A 238 8.18 -2.30 25.94
N ASN A 239 6.88 -2.45 26.19
CA ASN A 239 5.85 -1.45 25.94
C ASN A 239 6.04 -0.23 26.86
N ARG A 240 6.38 -0.48 28.13
CA ARG A 240 6.66 0.60 29.11
C ARG A 240 7.88 1.42 28.73
N SER A 241 8.97 0.74 28.33
CA SER A 241 10.19 1.42 27.89
C SER A 241 9.95 2.25 26.62
N ALA A 242 9.23 1.67 25.65
CA ALA A 242 8.88 2.34 24.41
C ALA A 242 7.94 3.53 24.65
N LEU A 243 6.96 3.40 25.55
CA LEU A 243 6.04 4.46 25.92
C LEU A 243 6.81 5.67 26.49
N ARG A 244 7.73 5.44 27.43
CA ARG A 244 8.56 6.51 28.02
C ARG A 244 9.51 7.15 27.02
N TYR A 245 10.02 6.38 26.05
CA TYR A 245 10.88 6.90 24.99
C TYR A 245 10.14 7.81 24.00
N VAL A 246 8.89 7.45 23.66
CA VAL A 246 8.09 8.18 22.65
C VAL A 246 7.39 9.40 23.23
N LEU A 247 7.05 9.38 24.53
CA LEU A 247 6.39 10.49 25.20
C LEU A 247 7.35 11.68 25.42
N PRO A 248 6.82 12.91 25.45
CA PRO A 248 7.54 14.08 25.98
C PRO A 248 8.01 13.84 27.43
N GLU A 249 9.13 14.46 27.81
CA GLU A 249 9.79 14.25 29.10
C GLU A 249 8.84 14.43 30.31
N ASP A 250 7.92 15.38 30.25
CA ASP A 250 6.95 15.69 31.31
C ASP A 250 5.90 14.59 31.51
N LEU A 251 5.49 13.91 30.43
CA LEU A 251 4.59 12.75 30.50
C LEU A 251 5.37 11.48 30.82
N ALA A 252 6.54 11.28 30.21
CA ALA A 252 7.40 10.11 30.40
C ALA A 252 7.86 9.97 31.86
N ALA A 253 8.10 11.08 32.55
CA ALA A 253 8.46 11.10 33.97
C ALA A 253 7.32 10.63 34.90
N LYS A 254 6.06 10.74 34.47
CA LYS A 254 4.88 10.31 35.25
C LYS A 254 4.54 8.85 35.03
N VAL A 255 5.05 8.23 33.95
CA VAL A 255 4.84 6.82 33.65
C VAL A 255 5.73 5.97 34.57
N PRO A 256 5.15 5.04 35.36
CA PRO A 256 5.92 4.16 36.24
C PRO A 256 6.99 3.36 35.48
N GLU A 257 8.16 3.14 36.11
CA GLU A 257 9.18 2.26 35.51
C GLU A 257 8.83 0.78 35.71
N ASP A 258 8.23 0.44 36.84
CA ASP A 258 7.76 -0.91 37.12
C ASP A 258 6.49 -1.20 36.31
N CYS A 259 6.50 -2.33 35.62
CA CYS A 259 5.38 -2.78 34.79
C CYS A 259 4.22 -3.31 35.63
N ASN A 260 4.48 -3.72 36.88
CA ASN A 260 3.47 -4.16 37.82
C ASN A 260 2.67 -2.99 38.42
N GLU A 261 3.20 -1.77 38.35
CA GLU A 261 2.47 -0.57 38.76
C GLU A 261 1.52 -0.14 37.63
N PRO A 262 0.21 -0.02 37.91
CA PRO A 262 -0.74 0.44 36.91
C PRO A 262 -0.51 1.92 36.61
N ILE A 263 -0.70 2.31 35.34
CA ILE A 263 -0.78 3.72 34.97
C ILE A 263 -2.08 4.28 35.60
N SER A 264 -2.02 5.46 36.20
CA SER A 264 -3.24 6.13 36.66
C SER A 264 -4.15 6.46 35.47
N THR A 265 -5.47 6.37 35.68
CA THR A 265 -6.47 6.65 34.63
C THR A 265 -6.29 8.05 34.03
N GLU A 266 -6.00 9.04 34.86
CA GLU A 266 -5.75 10.43 34.42
C GLU A 266 -4.54 10.52 33.48
N LEU A 267 -3.45 9.79 33.78
CA LEU A 267 -2.26 9.77 32.95
C LEU A 267 -2.50 9.01 31.65
N GLU A 268 -3.25 7.91 31.68
CA GLU A 268 -3.65 7.18 30.47
C GLU A 268 -4.44 8.09 29.51
N GLU A 269 -5.38 8.89 30.02
CA GLU A 269 -6.13 9.86 29.21
C GLU A 269 -5.22 10.91 28.57
N LEU A 270 -4.28 11.48 29.33
CA LEU A 270 -3.29 12.44 28.80
C LEU A 270 -2.39 11.82 27.72
N ILE A 271 -1.96 10.57 27.91
CA ILE A 271 -1.17 9.83 26.94
C ILE A 271 -1.98 9.62 25.65
N ARG A 272 -3.23 9.19 25.77
CA ARG A 272 -4.14 8.99 24.63
C ARG A 272 -4.40 10.31 23.89
N GLU A 273 -4.59 11.41 24.61
CA GLU A 273 -4.73 12.74 24.04
C GLU A 273 -3.45 13.14 23.27
N HIS A 274 -2.27 12.96 23.88
CA HIS A 274 -0.99 13.27 23.26
C HIS A 274 -0.82 12.55 21.91
N PHE A 275 -1.00 11.23 21.90
CA PHE A 275 -0.92 10.45 20.66
C PHE A 275 -1.97 10.88 19.63
N THR A 276 -3.18 11.25 20.07
CA THR A 276 -4.23 11.77 19.18
C THR A 276 -3.83 13.11 18.55
N VAL A 277 -3.23 14.02 19.33
CA VAL A 277 -2.74 15.32 18.84
C VAL A 277 -1.56 15.12 17.88
N VAL A 278 -0.61 14.26 18.22
CA VAL A 278 0.52 13.90 17.35
C VAL A 278 0.01 13.28 16.04
N GLU A 279 -0.96 12.37 16.10
CA GLU A 279 -1.56 11.76 14.91
C GLU A 279 -2.19 12.84 14.01
N LYS A 280 -2.98 13.75 14.58
CA LYS A 280 -3.59 14.87 13.83
C LYS A 280 -2.54 15.80 13.21
N LYS A 281 -1.47 16.13 13.94
CA LYS A 281 -0.39 17.01 13.46
C LYS A 281 0.46 16.34 12.38
N GLN A 282 0.66 15.02 12.48
CA GLN A 282 1.46 14.28 11.52
C GLN A 282 0.65 13.84 10.28
N ARG A 283 -0.69 13.74 10.34
CA ARG A 283 -1.54 13.41 9.17
C ARG A 283 -1.28 14.25 7.91
N PRO A 284 -1.07 15.59 7.94
CA PRO A 284 -0.74 16.34 6.73
C PRO A 284 0.66 16.01 6.15
N ASN A 285 1.59 15.46 6.93
CA ASN A 285 2.98 15.14 6.51
C ASN A 285 3.29 13.63 6.42
N ARG A 286 2.37 12.74 6.81
CA ARG A 286 2.60 11.29 6.97
C ARG A 286 2.54 10.46 5.68
N PHE A 287 2.27 11.10 4.54
CA PHE A 287 2.36 10.45 3.23
C PHE A 287 3.80 10.00 2.88
N LEU A 288 4.82 10.51 3.56
CA LEU A 288 6.22 10.31 3.18
C LEU A 288 6.95 9.16 3.90
N TYR A 289 6.47 8.69 5.06
CA TYR A 289 7.27 7.80 5.94
C TYR A 289 6.93 6.31 5.91
N PHE A 290 5.86 5.88 5.22
CA PHE A 290 5.50 4.45 5.09
C PHE A 290 6.14 3.73 3.90
N HIS A 291 7.15 4.34 3.27
CA HIS A 291 7.86 3.79 2.12
C HIS A 291 9.35 3.49 2.38
N LEU A 292 9.79 3.49 3.64
CA LEU A 292 11.10 3.00 4.10
C LEU A 292 10.93 1.67 4.83
#